data_AF-G0MW80-F1
#
_entry.id   AF-G0MW80-F1
#
_cell.length_a   1.000
_cell.length_b   1.000
_cell.length_c   1.000
_cell.angle_alpha   90.00
_cell.angle_beta   90.00
_cell.angle_gamma   90.00
#
_symmetry.space_group_name_H-M   'P 1'
#
loop_
_entity.id
_entity.type
_entity.pdbx_description
1 polymer ?
#
loop_
_entity_poly.entity_id
_entity_poly.type
_entity_poly.pdbx_seq_one_letter_code
_entity_poly.pdbx_strand_id
1 'polypeptide(L)'
;MVMEFRAKSILEPTFVWQKLVGGGAEEIIANSDRIKAVKKLEAGNVYYSALEIKEPTKDKDAGQFICTVKNESGKLTATFTVKFEVPEGAPSFTRKPQILQQTSSGGEPAICFDIGYSARMNPQVTWISPKSKKMKESSRIKFKTNDEGNGNFTAQLELTNYKAKDSGTYTCNIKNDAGEANVELTLNIEGPLDDYADDSEN
;
A
#
# COMPACT_ATOMS: atom_id res chain seq x y z
N MET A 1 6.20 -7.82 -6.87
CA MET A 1 6.05 -7.81 -8.35
C MET A 1 6.88 -8.94 -8.93
N VAL A 2 6.40 -9.62 -9.97
CA VAL A 2 7.13 -10.71 -10.65
C VAL A 2 7.03 -10.50 -12.15
N MET A 3 8.15 -10.62 -12.86
CA MET A 3 8.21 -10.66 -14.34
C MET A 3 8.66 -12.04 -14.75
N GLU A 4 7.91 -12.70 -15.64
CA GLU A 4 8.16 -14.10 -16.04
C GLU A 4 8.52 -14.17 -17.53
N PHE A 5 9.48 -15.04 -17.86
CA PHE A 5 9.83 -15.39 -19.23
C PHE A 5 10.00 -16.89 -19.38
N ARG A 6 9.42 -17.47 -20.44
CA ARG A 6 9.53 -18.89 -20.76
C ARG A 6 10.06 -19.05 -22.18
N ALA A 7 11.05 -19.91 -22.36
CA ALA A 7 11.61 -20.25 -23.66
C ALA A 7 11.72 -21.76 -23.81
N LYS A 8 11.25 -22.28 -24.94
CA LYS A 8 11.46 -23.69 -25.30
C LYS A 8 12.79 -23.82 -26.02
N SER A 9 13.67 -24.68 -25.53
CA SER A 9 15.02 -24.87 -26.11
C SER A 9 15.54 -26.26 -25.84
N ILE A 10 16.15 -26.91 -26.83
CA ILE A 10 16.78 -28.22 -26.64
C ILE A 10 18.10 -28.10 -25.88
N LEU A 11 18.82 -27.00 -26.08
CA LEU A 11 20.07 -26.68 -25.38
C LEU A 11 19.77 -25.83 -24.15
N GLU A 12 20.51 -26.04 -23.05
CA GLU A 12 20.37 -25.21 -21.85
C GLU A 12 20.73 -23.76 -22.15
N PRO A 13 19.80 -22.80 -22.01
CA PRO A 13 20.10 -21.40 -22.19
C PRO A 13 20.53 -20.73 -20.89
N THR A 14 21.26 -19.65 -21.04
CA THR A 14 21.54 -18.68 -19.97
C THR A 14 20.48 -17.58 -19.98
N PHE A 15 20.11 -17.09 -18.80
CA PHE A 15 19.19 -15.97 -18.62
C PHE A 15 19.94 -14.82 -17.95
N VAL A 16 19.84 -13.62 -18.52
CA VAL A 16 20.40 -12.39 -17.97
C VAL A 16 19.29 -11.36 -17.87
N TRP A 17 19.06 -10.86 -16.66
CA TRP A 17 18.12 -9.77 -16.40
C TRP A 17 18.88 -8.46 -16.28
N GLN A 18 18.42 -7.44 -17.00
CA GLN A 18 19.01 -6.10 -17.01
C GLN A 18 17.92 -5.06 -16.80
N LYS A 19 18.27 -3.92 -16.20
CA LYS A 19 17.41 -2.73 -16.13
C LYS A 19 17.99 -1.66 -17.05
N LEU A 20 17.14 -1.04 -17.85
CA LEU A 20 17.51 0.15 -18.59
C LEU A 20 17.55 1.35 -17.64
N VAL A 21 18.71 1.99 -17.53
CA VAL A 21 18.93 3.18 -16.70
C VAL A 21 19.07 4.44 -17.56
N GLY A 22 19.19 5.59 -16.92
CA GLY A 22 19.33 6.89 -17.59
C GLY A 22 20.47 6.88 -18.62
N GLY A 23 20.24 7.52 -19.77
CA GLY A 23 21.20 7.53 -20.88
C GLY A 23 21.19 6.28 -21.76
N GLY A 24 20.25 5.35 -21.55
CA GLY A 24 20.08 4.16 -22.40
C GLY A 24 21.04 3.00 -22.07
N ALA A 25 21.77 3.09 -20.96
CA ALA A 25 22.62 2.01 -20.50
C ALA A 25 21.80 0.87 -19.88
N GLU A 26 22.27 -0.38 -20.05
CA GLU A 26 21.67 -1.56 -19.47
C GLU A 26 22.52 -2.06 -18.30
N GLU A 27 21.98 -2.06 -17.08
CA GLU A 27 22.66 -2.56 -15.89
C GLU A 27 22.18 -3.98 -15.55
N ILE A 28 23.12 -4.90 -15.30
CA ILE A 28 22.80 -6.27 -14.89
C ILE A 28 22.20 -6.23 -13.48
N ILE A 29 21.08 -6.92 -13.31
CA ILE A 29 20.37 -6.99 -12.05
C ILE A 29 20.97 -8.11 -11.19
N ALA A 30 21.59 -7.73 -10.08
CA ALA A 30 22.11 -8.67 -9.09
C ALA A 30 21.04 -9.09 -8.09
N ASN A 31 21.15 -10.33 -7.61
CA ASN A 31 20.32 -10.83 -6.53
C ASN A 31 20.61 -10.08 -5.21
N SER A 32 19.57 -9.84 -4.43
CA SER A 32 19.59 -9.21 -3.11
C SER A 32 18.44 -9.76 -2.25
N ASP A 33 18.32 -9.26 -1.02
CA ASP A 33 17.18 -9.62 -0.14
C ASP A 33 15.82 -9.23 -0.75
N ARG A 34 15.82 -8.19 -1.61
CA ARG A 34 14.61 -7.65 -2.24
C ARG A 34 14.37 -8.20 -3.64
N ILE A 35 15.44 -8.46 -4.40
CA ILE A 35 15.37 -8.83 -5.81
C ILE A 35 15.95 -10.23 -6.01
N LYS A 36 15.19 -11.13 -6.62
CA LYS A 36 15.63 -12.49 -6.92
C LYS A 36 15.34 -12.84 -8.38
N ALA A 37 16.39 -13.14 -9.13
CA ALA A 37 16.32 -13.79 -10.43
C ALA A 37 16.32 -15.31 -10.22
N VAL A 38 15.25 -15.97 -10.62
CA VAL A 38 15.09 -17.42 -10.56
C VAL A 38 15.18 -18.03 -11.95
N LYS A 39 15.70 -19.26 -12.02
CA LYS A 39 15.67 -20.09 -13.23
C LYS A 39 15.25 -21.52 -12.88
N LYS A 40 14.44 -22.16 -13.71
CA LYS A 40 14.06 -23.58 -13.58
C LYS A 40 13.81 -24.20 -14.95
N LEU A 41 14.03 -25.51 -15.05
CA LEU A 41 13.61 -26.32 -16.19
C LEU A 41 12.22 -26.89 -15.89
N GLU A 42 11.26 -26.62 -16.76
CA GLU A 42 9.92 -27.18 -16.77
C GLU A 42 9.84 -28.34 -17.79
N ALA A 43 8.75 -29.10 -17.77
CA ALA A 43 8.56 -30.24 -18.67
C ALA A 43 8.60 -29.83 -20.15
N GLY A 44 9.10 -30.73 -21.01
CA GLY A 44 9.10 -30.51 -22.46
C GLY A 44 10.11 -29.47 -22.94
N ASN A 45 11.28 -29.40 -22.30
CA ASN A 45 12.39 -28.50 -22.67
C ASN A 45 12.02 -27.01 -22.60
N VAL A 46 11.16 -26.66 -21.64
CA VAL A 46 10.74 -25.28 -21.39
C VAL A 46 11.56 -24.75 -20.23
N TYR A 47 12.41 -23.76 -20.51
CA TYR A 47 13.17 -23.06 -19.49
C TYR A 47 12.39 -21.83 -19.05
N TYR A 48 12.19 -21.71 -17.75
CA TYR A 48 11.55 -20.58 -17.10
C TYR A 48 12.60 -19.73 -16.41
N SER A 49 12.45 -18.41 -16.50
CA SER A 49 13.10 -17.48 -15.60
C SER A 49 12.11 -16.42 -15.15
N ALA A 50 12.29 -15.96 -13.91
CA ALA A 50 11.55 -14.82 -13.41
C ALA A 50 12.43 -13.89 -12.61
N LEU A 51 12.06 -12.62 -12.62
CA LEU A 51 12.62 -11.59 -11.76
C LEU A 51 11.56 -11.18 -10.73
N GLU A 52 11.81 -11.54 -9.48
CA GLU A 52 10.95 -11.28 -8.34
C GLU A 52 11.47 -10.05 -7.59
N ILE A 53 10.60 -9.07 -7.35
CA ILE A 53 10.90 -7.86 -6.59
C ILE A 53 9.91 -7.76 -5.43
N LYS A 54 10.42 -7.86 -4.20
CA LYS A 54 9.67 -7.64 -2.96
C LYS A 54 9.48 -6.14 -2.73
N GLU A 55 8.29 -5.74 -2.29
CA GLU A 55 7.95 -4.34 -1.95
C GLU A 55 8.41 -3.33 -3.03
N PRO A 56 7.86 -3.43 -4.26
CA PRO A 56 8.31 -2.62 -5.38
C PRO A 56 7.90 -1.15 -5.20
N THR A 57 8.77 -0.21 -5.56
CA THR A 57 8.51 1.24 -5.46
C THR A 57 8.67 1.94 -6.80
N LYS A 58 7.92 3.04 -7.00
CA LYS A 58 8.00 3.85 -8.20
C LYS A 58 9.43 4.33 -8.49
N ASP A 59 10.13 4.80 -7.48
CA ASP A 59 11.46 5.41 -7.66
C ASP A 59 12.52 4.39 -8.08
N LYS A 60 12.42 3.14 -7.61
CA LYS A 60 13.46 2.12 -7.81
C LYS A 60 13.11 1.12 -8.90
N ASP A 61 11.83 0.85 -9.14
CA ASP A 61 11.40 -0.28 -9.97
C ASP A 61 10.57 0.13 -11.17
N ALA A 62 10.24 1.42 -11.33
CA ALA A 62 9.72 1.90 -12.60
C ALA A 62 10.81 1.83 -13.68
N GLY A 63 10.38 1.69 -14.93
CA GLY A 63 11.25 1.70 -16.10
C GLY A 63 11.21 0.39 -16.88
N GLN A 64 12.21 0.20 -17.75
CA GLN A 64 12.27 -0.96 -18.64
C GLN A 64 13.24 -2.01 -18.11
N PHE A 65 12.82 -3.26 -18.13
CA PHE A 65 13.60 -4.44 -17.78
C PHE A 65 13.75 -5.30 -19.02
N ILE A 66 14.91 -5.91 -19.18
CA ILE A 66 15.25 -6.72 -20.33
C ILE A 66 15.65 -8.10 -19.82
N CYS A 67 14.99 -9.15 -20.32
CA CYS A 67 15.43 -10.51 -20.14
C CYS A 67 16.07 -10.98 -21.45
N THR A 68 17.37 -11.28 -21.40
CA THR A 68 18.10 -11.89 -22.51
C THR A 68 18.30 -13.38 -22.22
N VAL A 69 17.88 -14.21 -23.17
CA VAL A 69 18.04 -15.66 -23.15
C VAL A 69 18.99 -16.07 -24.27
N LYS A 70 20.09 -16.75 -23.94
CA LYS A 70 21.11 -17.12 -24.93
C LYS A 70 21.54 -18.56 -24.80
N ASN A 71 21.60 -19.28 -25.91
CA ASN A 71 22.25 -20.58 -26.07
C ASN A 71 23.20 -20.54 -27.28
N GLU A 72 23.81 -21.69 -27.63
CA GLU A 72 24.72 -21.78 -28.78
C GLU A 72 24.02 -21.51 -30.12
N SER A 73 22.71 -21.76 -30.20
CA SER A 73 21.92 -21.60 -31.43
C SER A 73 21.38 -20.18 -31.62
N GLY A 74 21.43 -19.31 -30.61
CA GLY A 74 20.97 -17.93 -30.74
C GLY A 74 20.63 -17.21 -29.44
N LYS A 75 19.99 -16.06 -29.60
CA LYS A 75 19.58 -15.14 -28.54
C LYS A 75 18.12 -14.73 -28.73
N LEU A 76 17.35 -14.77 -27.66
CA LEU A 76 16.03 -14.16 -27.54
C LEU A 76 16.10 -13.03 -26.52
N THR A 77 15.31 -11.98 -26.73
CA THR A 77 15.21 -10.86 -25.80
C THR A 77 13.74 -10.49 -25.62
N ALA A 78 13.35 -10.24 -24.37
CA ALA A 78 12.06 -9.66 -24.03
C ALA A 78 12.25 -8.39 -23.20
N THR A 79 11.48 -7.36 -23.53
CA THR A 79 11.48 -6.08 -22.83
C THR A 79 10.16 -5.92 -22.08
N PHE A 80 10.26 -5.68 -20.78
CA PHE A 80 9.15 -5.43 -19.86
C PHE A 80 9.16 -3.96 -19.49
N THR A 81 8.04 -3.25 -19.68
CA THR A 81 7.92 -1.86 -19.25
C THR A 81 7.08 -1.81 -18.00
N VAL A 82 7.69 -1.43 -16.87
CA VAL A 82 7.02 -1.29 -15.58
C VAL A 82 6.67 0.17 -15.36
N LYS A 83 5.37 0.44 -15.25
CA LYS A 83 4.84 1.77 -14.92
C LYS A 83 4.10 1.71 -13.59
N PHE A 84 4.44 2.64 -12.70
CA PHE A 84 3.70 2.91 -11.48
C PHE A 84 2.83 4.15 -11.76
N GLU A 85 1.86 4.00 -12.65
CA GLU A 85 0.84 5.02 -12.86
C GLU A 85 -0.27 4.76 -11.82
N VAL A 86 -0.45 5.70 -10.90
CA VAL A 86 -1.73 5.84 -10.20
C VAL A 86 -2.69 6.39 -11.25
N PRO A 87 -3.75 5.67 -11.63
CA PRO A 87 -4.61 6.10 -12.73
C PRO A 87 -5.11 7.52 -12.50
N GLU A 88 -5.13 8.34 -13.55
CA GLU A 88 -5.55 9.74 -13.42
C GLU A 88 -6.96 9.83 -12.83
N GLY A 89 -7.09 10.54 -11.71
CA GLY A 89 -8.34 10.66 -10.97
C GLY A 89 -8.57 9.58 -9.90
N ALA A 90 -7.67 8.62 -9.72
CA ALA A 90 -7.66 7.74 -8.55
C ALA A 90 -7.38 8.54 -7.26
N PRO A 91 -7.86 8.06 -6.10
CA PRO A 91 -7.68 8.80 -4.86
C PRO A 91 -6.21 8.99 -4.51
N SER A 92 -5.84 10.16 -4.00
CA SER A 92 -4.49 10.44 -3.50
C SER A 92 -4.52 11.34 -2.27
N PHE A 93 -3.65 11.10 -1.29
CA PHE A 93 -3.61 11.89 -0.06
C PHE A 93 -3.06 13.30 -0.32
N THR A 94 -3.79 14.33 0.11
CA THR A 94 -3.42 15.73 -0.07
C THR A 94 -2.69 16.29 1.14
N ARG A 95 -2.87 15.68 2.32
CA ARG A 95 -2.12 15.97 3.55
C ARG A 95 -1.80 14.69 4.30
N LYS A 96 -0.87 14.79 5.25
CA LYS A 96 -0.59 13.68 6.17
C LYS A 96 -1.86 13.39 7.00
N PRO A 97 -2.27 12.11 7.12
CA PRO A 97 -3.32 11.69 8.05
C PRO A 97 -3.02 12.15 9.47
N GLN A 98 -4.06 12.53 10.21
CA GLN A 98 -3.91 13.00 11.58
C GLN A 98 -4.93 12.33 12.51
N ILE A 99 -4.54 12.20 13.78
CA ILE A 99 -5.45 11.87 14.87
C ILE A 99 -5.55 13.10 15.77
N LEU A 100 -6.76 13.59 15.97
CA LEU A 100 -7.04 14.80 16.74
C LEU A 100 -7.98 14.47 17.90
N GLN A 101 -7.77 15.11 19.05
CA GLN A 101 -8.76 15.13 20.13
C GLN A 101 -9.68 16.34 19.90
N GLN A 102 -10.99 16.11 19.92
CA GLN A 102 -12.00 17.14 19.71
C GLN A 102 -13.25 16.88 20.55
N THR A 103 -14.18 17.83 20.53
CA THR A 103 -15.52 17.67 21.09
C THR A 103 -16.47 17.19 19.99
N SER A 104 -17.17 16.08 20.22
CA SER A 104 -18.20 15.59 19.29
C SER A 104 -19.35 16.57 19.15
N SER A 105 -20.20 16.36 18.15
CA SER A 105 -21.43 17.14 17.98
C SER A 105 -22.41 17.02 19.17
N GLY A 106 -22.23 16.02 20.04
CA GLY A 106 -23.01 15.83 21.27
C GLY A 106 -22.39 16.49 22.52
N GLY A 107 -21.27 17.20 22.39
CA GLY A 107 -20.58 17.86 23.51
C GLY A 107 -19.61 16.96 24.29
N GLU A 108 -19.45 15.70 23.89
CA GLU A 108 -18.57 14.73 24.57
C GLU A 108 -17.16 14.68 23.95
N PRO A 109 -16.10 14.37 24.71
CA PRO A 109 -14.76 14.14 24.16
C PRO A 109 -14.75 13.03 23.11
N ALA A 110 -14.04 13.27 22.00
CA ALA A 110 -13.96 12.37 20.87
C ALA A 110 -12.55 12.34 20.28
N ILE A 111 -12.16 11.16 19.78
CA ILE A 111 -11.01 11.02 18.89
C ILE A 111 -11.48 11.13 17.44
N CYS A 112 -10.80 11.95 16.66
CA CYS A 112 -11.05 12.13 15.24
C CYS A 112 -9.86 11.66 14.43
N PHE A 113 -10.08 10.70 13.54
CA PHE A 113 -9.13 10.39 12.47
C PHE A 113 -9.49 11.26 11.29
N ASP A 114 -8.56 12.08 10.81
CA ASP A 114 -8.78 13.06 9.75
C ASP A 114 -7.85 12.79 8.56
N ILE A 115 -8.47 12.56 7.39
CA ILE A 115 -7.79 12.20 6.14
C ILE A 115 -8.20 13.18 5.04
N GLY A 116 -7.25 14.01 4.60
CA GLY A 116 -7.42 14.80 3.38
C GLY A 116 -6.96 14.02 2.15
N TYR A 117 -7.80 13.97 1.12
CA TYR A 117 -7.50 13.29 -0.14
C TYR A 117 -8.13 14.04 -1.33
N SER A 118 -7.58 13.81 -2.51
CA SER A 118 -8.16 14.24 -3.79
C SER A 118 -8.70 13.03 -4.54
N ALA A 119 -9.79 13.22 -5.29
CA ALA A 119 -10.36 12.20 -6.16
C ALA A 119 -11.20 12.86 -7.26
N ARG A 120 -11.24 12.27 -8.46
CA ARG A 120 -12.04 12.84 -9.57
C ARG A 120 -13.54 12.50 -9.49
N MET A 121 -13.88 11.41 -8.81
CA MET A 121 -15.24 10.92 -8.64
C MET A 121 -15.48 10.57 -7.18
N ASN A 122 -16.75 10.68 -6.73
CA ASN A 122 -17.22 10.34 -5.38
C ASN A 122 -16.67 8.99 -4.90
N PRO A 123 -15.57 8.98 -4.13
CA PRO A 123 -14.94 7.74 -3.75
C PRO A 123 -15.67 7.15 -2.55
N GLN A 124 -15.69 5.83 -2.49
CA GLN A 124 -16.14 5.12 -1.31
C GLN A 124 -15.04 5.12 -0.25
N VAL A 125 -15.36 5.63 0.93
CA VAL A 125 -14.49 5.58 2.11
C VAL A 125 -14.91 4.38 2.98
N THR A 126 -13.96 3.52 3.32
CA THR A 126 -14.16 2.37 4.21
C THR A 126 -13.12 2.38 5.33
N TRP A 127 -13.60 2.36 6.58
CA TRP A 127 -12.76 2.24 7.77
C TRP A 127 -12.69 0.79 8.25
N ILE A 128 -11.50 0.35 8.63
CA ILE A 128 -11.21 -0.99 9.15
C ILE A 128 -10.61 -0.85 10.55
N SER A 129 -11.16 -1.60 11.49
CA SER A 129 -10.71 -1.61 12.89
C SER A 129 -9.41 -2.40 13.07
N PRO A 130 -8.71 -2.24 14.22
CA PRO A 130 -7.52 -3.03 14.56
C PRO A 130 -7.72 -4.55 14.53
N LYS A 131 -8.97 -5.01 14.60
CA LYS A 131 -9.35 -6.43 14.48
C LYS A 131 -9.59 -6.87 13.03
N SER A 132 -9.14 -6.08 12.04
CA SER A 132 -9.30 -6.33 10.60
C SER A 132 -10.77 -6.46 10.15
N LYS A 133 -11.70 -5.83 10.88
CA LYS A 133 -13.13 -5.82 10.52
C LYS A 133 -13.54 -4.46 10.01
N LYS A 134 -14.29 -4.45 8.89
CA LYS A 134 -14.97 -3.25 8.38
C LYS A 134 -15.87 -2.66 9.47
N MET A 135 -15.65 -1.38 9.75
CA MET A 135 -16.40 -0.64 10.77
C MET A 135 -17.75 -0.21 10.20
N LYS A 136 -18.71 0.01 11.10
CA LYS A 136 -20.04 0.52 10.82
C LYS A 136 -20.34 1.64 11.81
N GLU A 137 -21.18 2.58 11.39
CA GLU A 137 -21.66 3.61 12.29
C GLU A 137 -22.42 3.00 13.47
N SER A 138 -22.29 3.63 14.63
CA SER A 138 -22.94 3.24 15.88
C SER A 138 -23.09 4.47 16.77
N SER A 139 -23.64 4.31 17.97
CA SER A 139 -23.70 5.41 18.95
C SER A 139 -22.34 6.02 19.29
N ARG A 140 -21.26 5.24 19.17
CA ARG A 140 -19.88 5.68 19.45
C ARG A 140 -19.06 6.04 18.21
N ILE A 141 -19.53 5.66 17.02
CA ILE A 141 -18.73 5.73 15.78
C ILE A 141 -19.55 6.48 14.74
N LYS A 142 -19.00 7.58 14.24
CA LYS A 142 -19.59 8.34 13.13
C LYS A 142 -18.58 8.50 12.01
N PHE A 143 -19.02 8.37 10.77
CA PHE A 143 -18.22 8.65 9.59
C PHE A 143 -18.71 9.94 8.95
N LYS A 144 -17.78 10.81 8.59
CA LYS A 144 -18.09 12.05 7.86
C LYS A 144 -17.21 12.12 6.62
N THR A 145 -17.79 12.58 5.53
CA THR A 145 -17.04 12.87 4.31
C THR A 145 -17.49 14.23 3.81
N ASN A 146 -16.55 15.16 3.69
CA ASN A 146 -16.80 16.52 3.27
C ASN A 146 -16.11 16.76 1.92
N ASP A 147 -16.83 17.37 0.99
CA ASP A 147 -16.26 17.90 -0.26
C ASP A 147 -15.70 19.30 0.01
N GLU A 148 -14.39 19.47 -0.18
CA GLU A 148 -13.68 20.75 -0.01
C GLU A 148 -13.61 21.56 -1.32
N GLY A 149 -14.17 21.02 -2.41
CA GLY A 149 -14.13 21.60 -3.74
C GLY A 149 -12.85 21.26 -4.51
N ASN A 150 -12.87 21.52 -5.82
CA ASN A 150 -11.76 21.25 -6.74
C ASN A 150 -11.24 19.81 -6.71
N GLY A 151 -12.12 18.85 -6.42
CA GLY A 151 -11.77 17.43 -6.32
C GLY A 151 -11.01 17.06 -5.06
N ASN A 152 -10.98 17.93 -4.04
CA ASN A 152 -10.45 17.64 -2.70
C ASN A 152 -11.58 17.30 -1.74
N PHE A 153 -11.30 16.37 -0.82
CA PHE A 153 -12.24 15.85 0.14
C PHE A 153 -11.53 15.59 1.47
N THR A 154 -12.32 15.57 2.53
CA THR A 154 -11.89 15.14 3.86
C THR A 154 -12.77 13.99 4.34
N ALA A 155 -12.15 12.87 4.72
CA ALA A 155 -12.80 11.75 5.39
C ALA A 155 -12.45 11.74 6.88
N GLN A 156 -13.48 11.63 7.72
CA GLN A 156 -13.33 11.59 9.17
C GLN A 156 -14.00 10.38 9.79
N LEU A 157 -13.32 9.78 10.75
CA LEU A 157 -13.89 8.82 11.70
C LEU A 157 -13.86 9.44 13.10
N GLU A 158 -15.03 9.64 13.68
CA GLU A 158 -15.22 10.16 15.04
C GLU A 158 -15.55 8.98 15.97
N LEU A 159 -14.76 8.83 17.04
CA LEU A 159 -14.91 7.81 18.07
C LEU A 159 -15.13 8.47 19.44
N THR A 160 -16.32 8.30 20.02
CA THR A 160 -16.67 8.75 21.38
C THR A 160 -16.65 7.59 22.37
N ASN A 161 -16.59 7.91 23.67
CA ASN A 161 -16.54 6.92 24.77
C ASN A 161 -15.47 5.83 24.50
N TYR A 162 -14.28 6.31 24.10
CA TYR A 162 -13.13 5.48 23.77
C TYR A 162 -12.48 4.93 25.03
N LYS A 163 -11.94 3.71 24.94
CA LYS A 163 -11.30 2.99 26.05
C LYS A 163 -9.94 2.46 25.60
N ALA A 164 -9.10 2.05 26.55
CA ALA A 164 -7.78 1.46 26.23
C ALA A 164 -7.85 0.28 25.23
N LYS A 165 -8.96 -0.47 25.21
CA LYS A 165 -9.19 -1.57 24.24
C LYS A 165 -9.44 -1.11 22.79
N ASP A 166 -9.72 0.17 22.58
CA ASP A 166 -9.93 0.77 21.26
C ASP A 166 -8.58 1.22 20.66
N SER A 167 -7.47 1.11 21.38
CA SER A 167 -6.11 1.29 20.85
C SER A 167 -5.80 0.27 19.74
N GLY A 168 -4.93 0.67 18.82
CA GLY A 168 -4.44 -0.15 17.72
C GLY A 168 -4.41 0.58 16.38
N THR A 169 -4.11 -0.16 15.33
CA THR A 169 -4.00 0.37 13.96
C THR A 169 -5.35 0.35 13.25
N TYR A 170 -5.83 1.51 12.86
CA TYR A 170 -7.02 1.71 12.03
C TYR A 170 -6.61 1.93 10.58
N THR A 171 -7.31 1.30 9.64
CA THR A 171 -7.05 1.49 8.21
C THR A 171 -8.20 2.24 7.56
N CYS A 172 -7.88 3.26 6.76
CA CYS A 172 -8.81 3.96 5.88
C CYS A 172 -8.50 3.57 4.43
N ASN A 173 -9.47 2.97 3.76
CA ASN A 173 -9.44 2.68 2.32
C ASN A 173 -10.37 3.64 1.60
N ILE A 174 -9.86 4.31 0.57
CA ILE A 174 -10.58 5.27 -0.26
C ILE A 174 -10.50 4.76 -1.68
N LYS A 175 -11.65 4.47 -2.30
CA LYS A 175 -11.70 3.79 -3.59
C LYS A 175 -12.68 4.44 -4.56
N ASN A 176 -12.29 4.55 -5.82
CA ASN A 176 -13.18 4.85 -6.95
C ASN A 176 -12.87 3.93 -8.14
N ASP A 177 -13.52 4.16 -9.29
CA ASP A 177 -13.33 3.29 -10.47
C ASP A 177 -11.92 3.41 -11.09
N ALA A 178 -11.20 4.51 -10.83
CA ALA A 178 -9.84 4.71 -11.32
C ALA A 178 -8.82 4.02 -10.41
N GLY A 179 -9.09 3.85 -9.12
CA GLY A 179 -8.17 3.15 -8.21
C GLY A 179 -8.50 3.33 -6.74
N GLU A 180 -7.52 3.07 -5.88
CA GLU A 180 -7.66 3.17 -4.44
C GLU A 180 -6.43 3.74 -3.74
N ALA A 181 -6.65 4.39 -2.60
CA ALA A 181 -5.63 4.82 -1.66
C ALA A 181 -5.92 4.20 -0.30
N ASN A 182 -4.86 3.78 0.39
CA ASN A 182 -4.94 3.11 1.68
C ASN A 182 -4.00 3.80 2.66
N VAL A 183 -4.46 3.99 3.90
CA VAL A 183 -3.62 4.52 4.96
C VAL A 183 -3.94 3.94 6.32
N GLU A 184 -2.92 3.82 7.14
CA GLU A 184 -2.99 3.27 8.49
C GLU A 184 -2.66 4.34 9.52
N LEU A 185 -3.45 4.41 10.60
CA LEU A 185 -3.23 5.30 11.73
C LEU A 185 -3.27 4.49 13.03
N THR A 186 -2.21 4.60 13.82
CA THR A 186 -2.12 3.91 15.12
C THR A 186 -2.60 4.82 16.24
N LEU A 187 -3.68 4.43 16.90
CA LEU A 187 -4.21 5.09 18.08
C LEU A 187 -3.65 4.42 19.34
N ASN A 188 -3.08 5.21 20.25
CA ASN A 188 -2.71 4.77 21.58
C ASN A 188 -3.51 5.56 22.63
N ILE A 189 -4.39 4.87 23.35
CA ILE A 189 -5.12 5.40 24.49
C ILE A 189 -4.47 4.83 25.75
N GLU A 190 -3.79 5.69 26.50
CA GLU A 190 -3.35 5.36 27.85
C GLU A 190 -4.59 5.31 28.75
N GLY A 191 -4.76 4.19 29.47
CA GLY A 191 -5.82 4.08 30.47
C GLY A 191 -5.58 5.06 31.61
N PRO A 192 -6.61 5.39 32.42
CA PRO A 192 -6.34 6.09 33.67
C PRO A 192 -5.29 5.28 34.44
N LEU A 193 -4.25 5.97 34.93
CA LEU A 193 -3.44 5.41 36.00
C LEU A 193 -4.43 5.13 37.12
N ASP A 194 -4.61 3.86 37.49
CA ASP A 194 -5.34 3.54 38.71
C ASP A 194 -4.61 4.27 39.85
N ASP A 195 -5.18 5.39 40.32
CA ASP A 195 -4.75 6.04 41.55
C ASP A 195 -4.92 5.00 42.66
N TYR A 196 -3.79 4.43 43.08
CA TYR A 196 -3.71 3.52 44.21
C TYR A 196 -4.27 4.22 45.45
N ALA A 197 -5.35 3.64 45.99
CA ALA A 197 -5.81 3.60 47.39
C ALA A 197 -5.82 4.93 48.15
N ASP A 198 -7.00 5.49 48.44
CA ASP A 198 -7.86 5.13 49.58
C ASP A 198 -7.22 5.36 50.96
N ASP A 199 -8.02 6.03 51.78
CA ASP A 199 -7.82 6.53 53.12
C ASP A 199 -6.92 5.67 54.02
N SER A 200 -5.99 6.34 54.71
CA SER A 200 -5.82 6.07 56.14
C SER A 200 -6.32 7.29 56.91
N GLU A 201 -7.51 7.13 57.46
CA GLU A 201 -8.20 8.00 58.40
C GLU A 201 -7.31 8.52 59.53
N ASN A 202 -7.60 9.77 59.89
CA ASN A 202 -7.63 10.38 61.23
C ASN A 202 -7.32 9.49 62.45
#